data_AF-A0A3D3BW64-F1
#
_entry.id   AF-A0A3D3BW64-F1
#
_cell.length_a   1.000
_cell.length_b   1.000
_cell.length_c   1.000
_cell.angle_alpha   90.00
_cell.angle_beta   90.00
_cell.angle_gamma   90.00
#
_symmetry.space_group_name_H-M   'P 1'
#
loop_
_entity.id
_entity.type
_entity.pdbx_description
1 polymer ?
#
loop_
_entity_poly.entity_id
_entity_poly.type
_entity_poly.pdbx_seq_one_letter_code
_entity_poly.pdbx_strand_id
1 'polypeptide(L)'
;MTGAAAIPLRALAQSGEDWAERKKRTNVRGLDIAYYEVGSGDPIIFLHGNPTSSYLWRNVIPHLEHLGRCIAPDMIGLGDSDPLP
;
A
#
# COMPACT_ATOMS: atom_id res chain seq x y z
N MET A 1 27.65 -9.11 7.45
CA MET A 1 26.87 -8.56 8.59
C MET A 1 26.49 -7.13 8.25
N THR A 2 25.41 -6.91 7.50
CA THR A 2 24.86 -5.57 7.30
C THR A 2 23.77 -5.39 8.34
N GLY A 3 24.03 -4.55 9.34
CA GLY A 3 23.03 -4.17 10.33
C GLY A 3 21.89 -3.44 9.63
N ALA A 4 20.69 -4.02 9.65
CA ALA A 4 19.48 -3.30 9.28
C ALA A 4 19.33 -2.13 10.26
N ALA A 5 19.46 -0.89 9.77
CA ALA A 5 19.17 0.28 10.56
C ALA A 5 17.72 0.18 11.04
N ALA A 6 17.51 0.17 12.36
CA ALA A 6 16.17 0.20 12.93
C ALA A 6 15.47 1.49 12.48
N ILE A 7 14.43 1.37 11.66
CA ILE A 7 13.56 2.50 11.31
C ILE A 7 12.92 2.96 12.62
N PRO A 8 13.16 4.21 13.08
CA PRO A 8 12.65 4.65 14.38
C PRO A 8 11.12 4.63 14.35
N LEU A 9 10.50 4.13 15.42
CA LEU A 9 9.04 3.91 15.54
C LEU A 9 8.18 5.14 15.19
N ARG A 10 8.73 6.35 15.39
CA ARG A 10 8.15 7.65 15.05
C ARG A 10 8.14 7.99 13.56
N ALA A 11 8.92 7.32 12.73
CA ALA A 11 8.94 7.48 11.28
C ALA A 11 7.95 6.56 10.54
N LEU A 12 7.27 5.66 11.26
CA LEU A 12 6.39 4.64 10.67
C LEU A 12 4.92 5.08 10.57
N ALA A 13 4.48 6.01 11.42
CA ALA A 13 3.10 6.47 11.42
C ALA A 13 2.85 7.47 10.28
N GLN A 14 2.72 6.97 9.06
CA GLN A 14 2.16 7.73 7.95
C GLN A 14 0.71 8.07 8.31
N SER A 15 0.32 9.34 8.16
CA SER A 15 -1.07 9.74 8.39
C SER A 15 -1.98 9.14 7.32
N GLY A 16 -3.30 9.15 7.57
CA GLY A 16 -4.29 8.73 6.58
C GLY A 16 -4.20 9.55 5.30
N GLU A 17 -3.99 10.86 5.43
CA GLU A 17 -3.87 11.81 4.33
C GLU A 17 -2.59 11.56 3.52
N ASP A 18 -1.43 11.41 4.20
CA ASP A 18 -0.16 11.11 3.52
C ASP A 18 -0.21 9.80 2.74
N TRP A 19 -0.92 8.79 3.28
CA TRP A 19 -1.08 7.51 2.60
C TRP A 19 -1.96 7.64 1.35
N ALA A 20 -3.07 8.39 1.46
CA ALA A 20 -4.00 8.60 0.36
C ALA A 20 -3.35 9.31 -0.83
N GLU A 21 -2.60 10.39 -0.58
CA GLU A 21 -1.91 11.18 -1.62
C GLU A 21 -0.84 10.39 -2.38
N ARG A 22 -0.23 9.38 -1.73
CA ARG A 22 0.81 8.54 -2.32
C ARG A 22 0.26 7.41 -3.17
N LYS A 23 -1.05 7.17 -3.16
CA LYS A 23 -1.65 6.11 -3.99
C LYS A 23 -1.63 6.50 -5.46
N LYS A 24 -1.28 5.53 -6.28
CA LYS A 24 -1.44 5.56 -7.73
C LYS A 24 -2.84 5.05 -8.07
N ARG A 25 -3.27 5.35 -9.30
CA ARG A 25 -4.52 4.83 -9.87
C ARG A 25 -4.26 4.11 -11.19
N THR A 26 -5.07 3.10 -11.47
CA THR A 26 -5.08 2.44 -12.78
C THR A 26 -6.50 2.02 -13.12
N ASN A 27 -6.84 2.10 -14.41
CA ASN A 27 -8.15 1.68 -14.88
C ASN A 27 -8.15 0.16 -15.13
N VAL A 28 -9.08 -0.54 -14.50
CA VAL A 28 -9.30 -1.97 -14.68
C VAL A 28 -10.75 -2.19 -15.08
N ARG A 29 -10.99 -2.55 -16.35
CA ARG A 29 -12.33 -2.80 -16.90
C ARG A 29 -13.30 -1.61 -16.73
N GLY A 30 -12.80 -0.38 -16.87
CA GLY A 30 -13.61 0.82 -16.78
C GLY A 30 -13.81 1.36 -15.36
N LEU A 31 -13.24 0.71 -14.34
CA LEU A 31 -13.26 1.15 -12.94
C LEU A 31 -11.84 1.52 -12.49
N ASP A 32 -11.71 2.62 -11.77
CA ASP A 32 -10.42 3.03 -11.22
C ASP A 32 -10.10 2.26 -9.93
N ILE A 33 -8.90 1.68 -9.91
CA ILE A 33 -8.34 1.01 -8.75
C ILE A 33 -7.23 1.88 -8.16
N ALA A 34 -7.39 2.29 -6.91
CA ALA A 34 -6.33 2.94 -6.15
C ALA A 34 -5.38 1.90 -5.54
N TYR A 35 -4.08 2.16 -5.57
CA TYR A 35 -3.09 1.26 -4.99
C TYR A 35 -1.85 2.02 -4.52
N TYR A 36 -1.27 1.55 -3.41
CA TYR A 36 0.04 2.01 -2.97
C TYR A 36 1.14 1.14 -3.59
N GLU A 37 2.24 1.76 -3.99
CA GLU A 37 3.37 1.07 -4.60
C GLU A 37 4.71 1.70 -4.17
N VAL A 38 5.64 0.86 -3.72
CA VAL A 38 7.00 1.26 -3.35
C VAL A 38 7.98 0.10 -3.58
N GLY A 39 9.28 0.40 -3.59
CA GLY A 39 10.33 -0.60 -3.77
C GLY A 39 10.52 -1.02 -5.23
N SER A 40 11.30 -2.07 -5.43
CA SER A 40 11.66 -2.59 -6.77
C SER A 40 11.99 -4.08 -6.68
N GLY A 41 12.01 -4.79 -7.82
CA GLY A 41 12.26 -6.23 -7.89
C GLY A 41 10.97 -7.06 -7.96
N ASP A 42 11.03 -8.30 -7.48
CA ASP A 42 9.90 -9.23 -7.52
C ASP A 42 8.70 -8.69 -6.72
N PRO A 43 7.46 -8.82 -7.23
CA PRO A 43 6.30 -8.20 -6.61
C PRO A 43 5.85 -8.93 -5.35
N ILE A 44 5.58 -8.16 -4.30
CA ILE A 44 4.95 -8.60 -3.05
C ILE A 44 3.57 -7.93 -2.97
N ILE A 45 2.50 -8.72 -3.07
CA ILE A 45 1.12 -8.22 -3.11
C ILE A 45 0.48 -8.29 -1.72
N PHE A 46 -0.03 -7.17 -1.24
CA PHE A 46 -0.72 -7.05 0.04
C PHE A 46 -2.22 -6.90 -0.18
N LEU A 47 -2.99 -7.94 0.15
CA LEU A 47 -4.44 -7.94 0.03
C LEU A 47 -5.08 -7.70 1.39
N HIS A 48 -5.91 -6.68 1.50
CA HIS A 48 -6.67 -6.39 2.71
C HIS A 48 -8.00 -7.16 2.74
N GLY A 49 -8.73 -7.08 3.85
CA GLY A 49 -10.06 -7.66 4.02
C GLY A 49 -11.16 -6.59 4.18
N ASN A 50 -12.36 -7.01 4.60
CA ASN A 50 -13.49 -6.13 4.90
C ASN A 50 -13.49 -5.73 6.40
N PRO A 51 -13.73 -4.47 6.80
CA PRO A 51 -13.94 -3.24 6.03
C PRO A 51 -12.67 -2.37 5.97
N THR A 52 -11.58 -2.89 5.41
CA THR A 52 -10.28 -2.20 5.41
C THR A 52 -9.87 -1.72 4.01
N SER A 53 -8.69 -1.13 3.89
CA SER A 53 -8.06 -0.71 2.63
C SER A 53 -6.56 -0.99 2.66
N SER A 54 -5.82 -0.60 1.63
CA SER A 54 -4.34 -0.62 1.59
C SER A 54 -3.69 0.07 2.79
N TYR A 55 -4.39 1.02 3.43
CA TYR A 55 -3.95 1.72 4.64
C TYR A 55 -3.65 0.77 5.81
N LEU A 56 -4.26 -0.42 5.82
CA LEU A 56 -3.97 -1.48 6.79
C LEU A 56 -2.47 -1.80 6.84
N TRP A 57 -1.79 -1.72 5.69
CA TRP A 57 -0.41 -2.16 5.51
C TRP A 57 0.64 -1.07 5.69
N ARG A 58 0.24 0.18 6.03
CA ARG A 58 1.17 1.33 6.11
C ARG A 58 2.33 1.15 7.08
N ASN A 59 2.12 0.38 8.15
CA ASN A 59 3.14 0.08 9.17
C ASN A 59 3.86 -1.25 8.91
N VAL A 60 3.48 -2.00 7.87
CA VAL A 60 4.06 -3.29 7.51
C VAL A 60 4.98 -3.14 6.30
N ILE A 61 4.52 -2.45 5.25
CA ILE A 61 5.25 -2.27 3.99
C ILE A 61 6.65 -1.65 4.16
N PRO A 62 6.88 -0.66 5.04
CA PRO A 62 8.23 -0.10 5.25
C PRO A 62 9.28 -1.15 5.68
N HIS A 63 8.84 -2.26 6.27
CA HIS A 63 9.74 -3.35 6.68
C HIS A 63 10.01 -4.37 5.57
N LEU A 64 9.30 -4.28 4.43
CA LEU A 64 9.37 -5.25 3.34
C LEU A 64 9.77 -4.62 2.01
N GLU A 65 9.72 -3.29 1.86
CA GLU A 65 10.04 -2.58 0.61
C GLU A 65 11.49 -2.77 0.11
N HIS A 66 12.39 -3.20 1.00
CA HIS A 66 13.77 -3.55 0.63
C HIS A 66 13.91 -4.99 0.11
N LEU A 67 12.87 -5.82 0.23
CA LEU A 67 12.85 -7.22 -0.21
C LEU A 67 12.20 -7.40 -1.60
N GLY A 68 11.44 -6.41 -2.07
CA GLY A 68 10.73 -6.49 -3.35
C GLY A 68 9.88 -5.26 -3.65
N ARG A 69 9.16 -5.31 -4.78
CA ARG A 69 8.20 -4.28 -5.18
C ARG A 69 6.88 -4.50 -4.45
N CYS A 70 6.63 -3.74 -3.39
CA CYS A 70 5.43 -3.83 -2.57
C CYS A 70 4.26 -3.14 -3.27
N ILE A 71 3.14 -3.85 -3.46
CA ILE A 71 1.92 -3.34 -4.08
C ILE A 71 0.73 -3.66 -3.18
N ALA A 72 -0.01 -2.64 -2.76
CA ALA A 72 -1.20 -2.77 -1.93
C ALA A 72 -2.40 -2.08 -2.60
N PRO A 73 -3.24 -2.80 -3.34
CA PRO A 73 -4.45 -2.25 -3.92
C PRO A 73 -5.55 -2.09 -2.86
N ASP A 74 -6.40 -1.08 -3.07
CA ASP A 74 -7.73 -1.04 -2.48
C ASP A 74 -8.65 -1.91 -3.33
N MET A 75 -9.27 -2.94 -2.75
CA MET A 75 -10.25 -3.78 -3.44
C MET A 75 -11.41 -2.90 -3.95
N ILE A 76 -11.98 -3.27 -5.10
CA ILE A 76 -13.11 -2.53 -5.68
C ILE A 76 -14.26 -2.38 -4.67
N GLY A 77 -14.84 -1.18 -4.58
CA GLY A 77 -15.87 -0.86 -3.59
C GLY A 77 -15.34 -0.52 -2.19
N LEU A 78 -14.03 -0.53 -1.97
CA LEU A 78 -13.40 -0.22 -0.69
C LEU A 78 -12.25 0.79 -0.88
N GLY A 79 -11.87 1.47 0.21
CA GLY A 79 -10.79 2.46 0.19
C GLY A 79 -11.07 3.60 -0.80
N ASP A 80 -10.06 3.93 -1.59
CA ASP A 80 -10.15 4.98 -2.61
C ASP A 80 -10.30 4.40 -4.03
N SER A 81 -10.61 3.10 -4.16
CA SER A 81 -11.05 2.53 -5.43
C SER A 81 -12.50 2.91 -5.71
N ASP A 82 -12.91 2.86 -6.98
CA ASP A 82 -14.27 3.18 -7.36
C ASP A 82 -15.29 2.28 -6.62
N PRO A 83 -16.50 2.80 -6.34
CA PRO A 83 -17.57 2.00 -5.79
C PRO A 83 -17.95 0.86 -6.76
N LEU A 84 -18.47 -0.24 -6.21
CA LEU A 84 -19.16 -1.22 -7.05
C LEU A 84 -20.43 -0.57 -7.63
N PRO A 85 -20.75 -0.83 -8.91
CA PRO A 85 -21.98 -0.35 -9.55
C PRO A 85 -23.27 -0.81 -8.86
#